data_AF-A0A0N1IAQ1-F1
#
_entry.id   AF-A0A0N1IAQ1-F1
#
_cell.length_a   1.000
_cell.length_b   1.000
_cell.length_c   1.000
_cell.angle_alpha   90.00
_cell.angle_beta   90.00
_cell.angle_gamma   90.00
#
_symmetry.space_group_name_H-M   'P 1'
#
loop_
_entity.id
_entity.type
_entity.pdbx_description
1 polymer ?
#
loop_
_entity_poly.entity_id
_entity_poly.type
_entity_poly.pdbx_seq_one_letter_code
_entity_poly.pdbx_strand_id
1 'polypeptide(L)'
;MAKFQSSGSVSKFSSSSCKLSATVTSDLTKTEGHENCTFHHDLELDHRPPTREALLPDMANSYRLLLTGLGEDPERQGLLKTPERAAKAMLFFTKGYDQSLEEVLNNAIFDEDTDEMVVVKDIEMFSMCEHHLVPFYGKVSIGYLPQGKILGLSKLARIVEIFSRRLQVQERLTKQIAIAVTQAVRPAGVAVIRRRRED
;
A
#
# COMPACT_ATOMS: atom_id res chain seq x y z
N MET A 1 60.59 -2.93 -27.57
CA MET A 1 61.41 -4.15 -27.78
C MET A 1 60.96 -5.20 -26.78
N ALA A 2 60.18 -6.18 -27.24
CA ALA A 2 59.72 -7.32 -26.44
C ALA A 2 60.76 -8.45 -26.46
N LYS A 3 60.97 -9.13 -25.34
CA LYS A 3 61.52 -10.49 -25.28
C LYS A 3 60.72 -11.29 -24.25
N PHE A 4 59.84 -12.15 -24.76
CA PHE A 4 59.15 -13.21 -24.02
C PHE A 4 59.82 -14.51 -24.47
N GLN A 5 60.39 -15.28 -23.54
CA GLN A 5 60.95 -16.60 -23.84
C GLN A 5 59.86 -17.66 -23.71
N SER A 6 59.78 -18.47 -24.75
CA SER A 6 58.92 -19.63 -24.92
C SER A 6 59.55 -20.90 -24.35
N SER A 7 58.75 -21.74 -23.71
CA SER A 7 58.89 -23.19 -23.81
C SER A 7 57.51 -23.82 -23.74
N GLY A 8 57.03 -24.30 -24.89
CA GLY A 8 55.79 -25.05 -25.02
C GLY A 8 56.04 -26.54 -24.97
N SER A 9 54.97 -27.28 -24.67
CA SER A 9 54.77 -28.64 -25.18
C SER A 9 53.28 -28.81 -25.46
N VAL A 10 52.99 -29.08 -26.73
CA VAL A 10 51.67 -29.19 -27.37
C VAL A 10 51.30 -30.66 -27.51
N SER A 11 50.03 -31.01 -27.26
CA SER A 11 49.25 -32.00 -28.02
C SER A 11 47.83 -32.09 -27.44
N LYS A 12 46.72 -32.27 -28.16
CA LYS A 12 46.36 -32.30 -29.58
C LYS A 12 44.81 -32.22 -29.57
N PHE A 13 44.22 -31.45 -30.46
CA PHE A 13 42.77 -31.43 -30.72
C PHE A 13 42.38 -32.64 -31.58
N SER A 14 41.23 -33.27 -31.31
CA SER A 14 40.55 -34.17 -32.23
C SER A 14 39.04 -34.14 -31.98
N SER A 15 38.31 -33.62 -32.95
CA SER A 15 36.87 -33.72 -33.15
C SER A 15 36.39 -35.18 -33.21
N SER A 16 35.16 -35.47 -32.75
CA SER A 16 34.11 -36.17 -33.54
C SER A 16 32.93 -36.67 -32.69
N SER A 17 31.74 -36.40 -33.23
CA SER A 17 30.55 -37.27 -33.26
C SER A 17 29.69 -37.48 -32.01
N CYS A 18 28.60 -36.71 -32.04
CA CYS A 18 27.27 -37.05 -31.56
C CYS A 18 26.87 -38.51 -31.86
N LYS A 19 26.35 -39.22 -30.85
CA LYS A 19 25.33 -40.27 -31.01
C LYS A 19 24.30 -40.17 -29.89
N LEU A 20 23.08 -39.86 -30.31
CA LEU A 20 21.82 -40.02 -29.59
C LEU A 20 21.64 -41.46 -29.07
N SER A 21 21.07 -41.58 -27.88
CA SER A 21 20.09 -42.64 -27.61
C SER A 21 18.86 -42.01 -26.98
N ALA A 22 17.75 -42.09 -27.70
CA ALA A 22 16.45 -41.61 -27.30
C ALA A 22 15.81 -42.59 -26.30
N THR A 23 15.12 -42.07 -25.29
CA THR A 23 13.85 -42.66 -24.86
C THR A 23 12.88 -41.53 -24.58
N VAL A 24 11.81 -41.59 -25.35
CA VAL A 24 10.67 -40.66 -25.43
C VAL A 24 9.72 -40.95 -24.28
N THR A 25 9.26 -39.90 -23.58
CA THR A 25 7.84 -39.72 -23.22
C THR A 25 7.54 -38.22 -23.13
N SER A 26 6.75 -37.77 -24.11
CA SER A 26 5.78 -36.65 -24.16
C SER A 26 5.55 -35.86 -22.85
N ASP A 27 5.43 -34.53 -22.83
CA ASP A 27 4.64 -33.71 -23.76
C ASP A 27 5.16 -32.26 -23.83
N LEU A 28 5.15 -31.72 -25.05
CA LEU A 28 5.23 -30.28 -25.35
C LEU A 28 3.89 -29.66 -24.94
N THR A 29 3.83 -28.43 -24.41
CA THR A 29 3.54 -27.27 -25.27
C THR A 29 3.85 -25.93 -24.58
N LYS A 30 4.62 -25.10 -25.29
CA LYS A 30 4.47 -23.64 -25.51
C LYS A 30 3.78 -22.79 -24.43
N THR A 31 4.49 -21.75 -24.00
CA THR A 31 3.89 -20.42 -23.77
C THR A 31 4.79 -19.32 -24.36
N GLU A 32 4.59 -19.02 -25.65
CA GLU A 32 4.79 -17.65 -26.14
C GLU A 32 3.45 -16.91 -25.98
N GLY A 33 3.51 -15.70 -25.43
CA GLY A 33 2.59 -14.59 -25.66
C GLY A 33 1.12 -14.76 -25.26
N HIS A 34 0.72 -14.10 -24.17
CA HIS A 34 -0.65 -13.62 -23.93
C HIS A 34 -0.50 -12.42 -22.96
N GLU A 35 -0.68 -11.15 -23.32
CA GLU A 35 -1.86 -10.55 -23.97
C GLU A 35 -3.14 -11.23 -23.50
N ASN A 36 -3.50 -10.98 -22.24
CA ASN A 36 -4.81 -10.49 -21.82
C ASN A 36 -4.91 -10.49 -20.29
N CYS A 37 -5.00 -9.29 -19.72
CA CYS A 37 -5.52 -9.11 -18.37
C CYS A 37 -7.00 -9.53 -18.36
N THR A 38 -7.30 -10.65 -17.72
CA THR A 38 -8.65 -10.99 -17.30
C THR A 38 -8.62 -11.47 -15.85
N PHE A 39 -9.29 -10.70 -15.00
CA PHE A 39 -9.73 -11.08 -13.67
C PHE A 39 -10.29 -12.53 -13.66
N HIS A 40 -9.64 -13.42 -12.92
CA HIS A 40 -10.17 -14.67 -12.37
C HIS A 40 -9.54 -14.76 -10.97
N HIS A 41 -10.24 -14.41 -9.89
CA HIS A 41 -11.13 -15.29 -9.12
C HIS A 41 -10.75 -16.78 -9.19
N ASP A 42 -10.55 -17.36 -8.01
CA ASP A 42 -10.33 -18.78 -7.72
C ASP A 42 -8.87 -19.25 -7.64
N LEU A 43 -8.16 -18.66 -6.68
CA LEU A 43 -7.30 -19.42 -5.77
C LEU A 43 -7.78 -19.09 -4.37
N GLU A 44 -8.64 -19.94 -3.81
CA GLU A 44 -8.81 -20.04 -2.35
C GLU A 44 -7.47 -20.50 -1.76
N LEU A 45 -6.52 -19.57 -1.69
CA LEU A 45 -5.52 -19.61 -0.65
C LEU A 45 -6.31 -19.32 0.63
N ASP A 46 -6.23 -20.22 1.60
CA ASP A 46 -6.47 -19.92 3.01
C ASP A 46 -5.44 -18.86 3.48
N HIS A 47 -5.43 -17.71 2.83
CA HIS A 47 -4.77 -16.50 3.25
C HIS A 47 -5.71 -15.85 4.25
N ARG A 48 -5.73 -16.39 5.47
CA ARG A 48 -5.77 -15.46 6.61
C ARG A 48 -4.52 -14.61 6.45
N PRO A 49 -4.63 -13.31 6.11
CA PRO A 49 -3.45 -12.47 6.11
C PRO A 49 -2.83 -12.60 7.51
N PRO A 50 -1.50 -12.79 7.61
CA PRO A 50 -0.84 -12.72 8.90
C PRO A 50 -1.31 -11.45 9.60
N THR A 51 -1.61 -11.53 10.90
CA THR A 51 -1.86 -10.32 11.69
C THR A 51 -0.72 -9.34 11.42
N ARG A 52 -0.99 -8.02 11.40
CA ARG A 52 0.03 -7.01 11.02
C ARG A 52 1.34 -7.18 11.79
N GLU A 53 1.25 -7.68 13.02
CA GLU A 53 2.37 -8.00 13.91
C GLU A 53 3.28 -9.09 13.33
N ALA A 54 2.74 -10.07 12.61
CA ALA A 54 3.51 -11.12 11.97
C ALA A 54 4.29 -10.64 10.72
N LEU A 55 3.92 -9.48 10.15
CA LEU A 55 4.68 -8.83 9.07
C LEU A 55 5.89 -8.03 9.59
N LEU A 56 5.94 -7.73 10.89
CA LEU A 56 6.98 -6.89 11.48
C LEU A 56 8.41 -7.38 11.21
N PRO A 57 8.75 -8.67 11.34
CA PRO A 57 10.11 -9.15 11.11
C PRO A 57 10.59 -8.90 9.67
N ASP A 58 9.74 -9.22 8.69
CA ASP A 58 10.08 -9.09 7.27
C ASP A 58 10.16 -7.62 6.84
N MET A 59 9.25 -6.78 7.34
CA MET A 59 9.30 -5.34 7.11
C MET A 59 10.55 -4.71 7.75
N ALA A 60 10.90 -5.11 8.98
CA ALA A 60 12.11 -4.63 9.64
C ALA A 60 13.36 -5.04 8.84
N ASN A 61 13.42 -6.28 8.34
CA ASN A 61 14.52 -6.70 7.47
C ASN A 61 14.59 -5.84 6.20
N SER A 62 13.46 -5.53 5.58
CA SER A 62 13.39 -4.66 4.39
C SER A 62 13.91 -3.24 4.68
N TYR A 63 13.56 -2.67 5.84
CA TYR A 63 14.11 -1.38 6.26
C TYR A 63 15.61 -1.44 6.56
N ARG A 64 16.12 -2.54 7.10
CA ARG A 64 17.55 -2.73 7.31
C ARG A 64 18.30 -2.77 5.98
N LEU A 65 17.77 -3.47 4.98
CA LEU A 65 18.32 -3.49 3.62
C LEU A 65 18.29 -2.10 2.97
N LEU A 66 17.22 -1.32 3.17
CA LEU A 66 17.15 0.07 2.72
C LEU A 66 18.25 0.93 3.33
N LEU A 67 18.50 0.81 4.64
CA LEU A 67 19.59 1.56 5.30
C LEU A 67 20.96 1.21 4.70
N THR A 68 21.23 -0.08 4.50
CA THR A 68 22.47 -0.52 3.85
C THR A 68 22.56 -0.02 2.40
N GLY A 69 21.46 -0.04 1.64
CA GLY A 69 21.41 0.47 0.27
C GLY A 69 21.63 1.99 0.16
N LEU A 70 21.33 2.74 1.21
CA LEU A 70 21.64 4.17 1.32
C LEU A 70 23.10 4.44 1.72
N GLY A 71 23.88 3.40 2.05
CA GLY A 71 25.26 3.52 2.52
C GLY A 71 25.40 3.82 4.02
N GLU A 72 24.33 3.70 4.80
CA GLU A 72 24.38 3.83 6.27
C GLU A 72 24.82 2.51 6.91
N ASP A 73 25.41 2.61 8.12
CA ASP A 73 25.75 1.46 8.97
C ASP A 73 24.57 1.11 9.91
N PRO A 74 23.85 -0.01 9.71
CA PRO A 74 22.74 -0.41 10.56
C PRO A 74 23.14 -0.73 12.00
N GLU A 75 24.42 -1.01 12.27
CA GLU A 75 24.94 -1.35 13.59
C GLU A 75 25.24 -0.10 14.45
N ARG A 76 25.17 1.10 13.85
CA ARG A 76 25.32 2.36 14.57
C ARG A 76 24.26 2.48 15.68
N GLN A 77 24.65 2.95 16.87
CA GLN A 77 23.76 3.08 18.03
C GLN A 77 22.39 3.72 17.75
N GLY A 78 22.33 4.71 16.84
CA GLY A 78 21.07 5.35 16.46
C GLY A 78 20.15 4.49 15.58
N LEU A 79 20.73 3.57 14.79
CA LEU A 79 20.05 2.78 13.76
C LEU A 79 19.70 1.36 14.18
N LEU A 80 20.28 0.82 15.26
CA LEU A 80 20.00 -0.54 15.75
C LEU A 80 18.50 -0.87 15.85
N LYS A 81 17.69 0.07 16.34
CA LYS A 81 16.23 -0.08 16.47
C LYS A 81 15.44 0.62 15.37
N THR A 82 16.09 1.29 14.42
CA THR A 82 15.42 2.00 13.33
C THR A 82 14.59 1.08 12.44
N PRO A 83 15.07 -0.11 12.02
CA PRO A 83 14.27 -0.98 11.15
C PRO A 83 12.95 -1.41 11.79
N GLU A 84 12.97 -1.77 13.08
CA GLU A 84 11.76 -2.14 13.83
C GLU A 84 10.82 -0.95 14.02
N ARG A 85 11.35 0.23 14.38
CA ARG A 85 10.55 1.46 14.53
C ARG A 85 9.91 1.89 13.21
N ALA A 86 10.65 1.80 12.11
CA ALA A 86 10.18 2.15 10.78
C ALA A 86 9.07 1.20 10.30
N ALA A 87 9.24 -0.11 10.52
CA ALA A 87 8.21 -1.11 10.23
C ALA A 87 6.92 -0.83 11.01
N LYS A 88 7.01 -0.60 12.32
CA LYS A 88 5.88 -0.24 13.18
C LYS A 88 5.19 1.06 12.71
N ALA A 89 5.97 2.07 12.34
CA ALA A 89 5.44 3.33 11.83
C ALA A 89 4.69 3.14 10.51
N MET A 90 5.26 2.39 9.56
CA MET A 90 4.61 2.11 8.27
C MET A 90 3.31 1.32 8.44
N LEU A 91 3.31 0.34 9.35
CA LEU A 91 2.09 -0.39 9.69
C LEU A 91 1.02 0.53 10.29
N PHE A 92 1.40 1.50 11.12
CA PHE A 92 0.47 2.50 11.66
C PHE A 92 -0.06 3.45 10.58
N PHE A 93 0.80 3.89 9.64
CA PHE A 93 0.40 4.76 8.54
C PHE A 93 -0.55 4.08 7.55
N THR A 94 -0.55 2.74 7.51
CA THR A 94 -1.39 1.93 6.63
C THR A 94 -2.47 1.14 7.38
N LYS A 95 -2.75 1.47 8.66
CA LYS A 95 -3.76 0.77 9.47
C LYS A 95 -5.19 0.90 8.94
N GLY A 96 -5.44 1.88 8.07
CA GLY A 96 -6.76 2.14 7.52
C GLY A 96 -7.27 1.06 6.58
N TYR A 97 -6.42 0.15 6.10
CA TYR A 97 -6.85 -1.00 5.31
C TYR A 97 -7.66 -2.02 6.11
N ASP A 98 -7.38 -2.14 7.41
CA ASP A 98 -8.01 -3.12 8.30
C ASP A 98 -9.26 -2.58 9.01
N GLN A 99 -9.64 -1.33 8.72
CA GLN A 99 -10.80 -0.69 9.31
C GLN A 99 -11.96 -0.70 8.32
N SER A 100 -13.10 -1.25 8.75
CA SER A 100 -14.34 -1.18 7.99
C SER A 100 -15.13 0.08 8.33
N LEU A 101 -15.89 0.59 7.35
CA LEU A 101 -16.75 1.76 7.57
C LEU A 101 -17.84 1.45 8.60
N GLU A 102 -18.41 0.24 8.56
CA GLU A 102 -19.49 -0.22 9.43
C GLU A 102 -19.08 -0.22 10.91
N GLU A 103 -17.90 -0.75 11.23
CA GLU A 103 -17.33 -0.73 12.59
C GLU A 103 -17.12 0.69 13.11
N VAL A 104 -16.74 1.62 12.24
CA VAL A 104 -16.54 3.02 12.64
C VAL A 104 -17.87 3.71 12.88
N LEU A 105 -18.89 3.44 12.06
CA LEU A 105 -20.22 4.04 12.18
C LEU A 105 -20.95 3.59 13.46
N ASN A 106 -20.84 2.31 13.85
CA ASN A 106 -21.34 1.73 15.12
C ASN A 106 -22.58 2.42 15.72
N ASN A 107 -23.68 2.46 14.94
CA ASN A 107 -24.97 3.04 15.33
C ASN A 107 -24.97 4.51 15.78
N ALA A 108 -23.94 5.29 15.43
CA ALA A 108 -23.86 6.73 15.72
C ALA A 108 -24.58 7.59 14.65
N ILE A 109 -25.67 7.05 14.11
CA ILE A 109 -26.58 7.74 13.21
C ILE A 109 -27.81 8.07 14.03
N PHE A 110 -28.11 9.35 14.12
CA PHE A 110 -29.24 9.89 14.87
C PHE A 110 -30.31 10.30 13.89
N ASP A 111 -31.56 9.93 14.16
CA ASP A 111 -32.70 10.42 13.40
C ASP A 111 -33.11 11.79 14.00
N GLU A 112 -32.63 12.86 13.37
CA GLU A 112 -32.97 14.24 13.70
C GLU A 112 -33.59 14.89 12.46
N ASP A 113 -34.77 15.48 12.64
CA ASP A 113 -35.52 16.16 11.58
C ASP A 113 -34.97 17.57 11.38
N THR A 114 -33.79 17.65 10.78
CA THR A 114 -33.10 18.91 10.47
C THR A 114 -32.62 18.86 9.03
N ASP A 115 -33.01 19.87 8.26
CA ASP A 115 -32.62 20.06 6.86
C ASP A 115 -31.50 21.11 6.72
N GLU A 116 -30.84 21.48 7.83
CA GLU A 116 -29.74 22.44 7.83
C GLU A 116 -28.41 21.76 7.47
N MET A 117 -27.55 22.52 6.78
CA MET A 117 -26.23 22.01 6.38
C MET A 117 -25.33 21.79 7.60
N VAL A 118 -24.86 20.56 7.77
CA VAL A 118 -23.86 20.22 8.77
C VAL A 118 -22.47 20.37 8.16
N VAL A 119 -21.62 21.21 8.77
CA VAL A 119 -20.25 21.44 8.30
C VAL A 119 -19.25 21.22 9.42
N VAL A 120 -18.30 20.30 9.18
CA VAL A 120 -17.12 20.11 10.02
C VAL A 120 -15.89 20.58 9.26
N LYS A 121 -15.26 21.63 9.79
CA LYS A 121 -14.08 22.25 9.17
C LYS A 121 -12.80 21.82 9.89
N ASP A 122 -11.69 21.94 9.16
CA ASP A 122 -10.34 21.83 9.70
C ASP A 122 -10.01 20.48 10.38
N ILE A 123 -10.55 19.37 9.86
CA ILE A 123 -10.16 18.02 10.27
C ILE A 123 -8.72 17.79 9.82
N GLU A 124 -7.81 17.57 10.76
CA GLU A 124 -6.43 17.26 10.45
C GLU A 124 -6.32 15.88 9.78
N MET A 125 -5.56 15.82 8.69
CA MET A 125 -5.31 14.58 7.96
C MET A 125 -3.82 14.35 7.78
N PHE A 126 -3.41 13.08 7.89
CA PHE A 126 -2.06 12.62 7.62
C PHE A 126 -2.15 11.37 6.76
N SER A 127 -1.55 11.41 5.57
CA SER A 127 -1.58 10.30 4.63
C SER A 127 -0.22 10.12 3.95
N MET A 128 -0.07 9.03 3.19
CA MET A 128 1.16 8.66 2.52
C MET A 128 0.94 8.64 1.02
N CYS A 129 1.78 9.34 0.25
CA CYS A 129 1.69 9.34 -1.20
C CYS A 129 2.09 7.97 -1.76
N GLU A 130 1.23 7.35 -2.56
CA GLU A 130 1.52 6.02 -3.13
C GLU A 130 2.70 6.01 -4.11
N HIS A 131 3.02 7.15 -4.74
CA HIS A 131 4.11 7.25 -5.71
C HIS A 131 5.50 7.28 -5.09
N HIS A 132 5.64 7.82 -3.89
CA HIS A 132 6.95 8.09 -3.28
C HIS A 132 7.09 7.58 -1.85
N LEU A 133 5.99 7.10 -1.25
CA LEU A 133 5.90 6.76 0.17
C LEU A 133 6.33 7.92 1.08
N VAL A 134 6.09 9.16 0.64
CA VAL A 134 6.35 10.39 1.39
C VAL A 134 5.03 10.88 2.00
N PRO A 135 5.02 11.29 3.28
CA PRO A 135 3.82 11.78 3.91
C PRO A 135 3.35 13.09 3.27
N PHE A 136 2.03 13.22 3.13
CA PHE A 136 1.39 14.50 2.89
C PHE A 136 0.32 14.73 3.96
N TYR A 137 0.22 15.97 4.39
CA TYR A 137 -0.68 16.39 5.44
C TYR A 137 -1.46 17.63 5.01
N GLY A 138 -2.57 17.88 5.69
CA GLY A 138 -3.46 18.98 5.36
C GLY A 138 -4.68 18.99 6.25
N LYS A 139 -5.68 19.76 5.80
CA LYS A 139 -6.96 19.87 6.48
C LYS A 139 -8.07 19.46 5.52
N VAL A 140 -9.01 18.66 6.01
CA VAL A 140 -10.24 18.31 5.31
C VAL A 140 -11.39 19.06 5.95
N SER A 141 -12.28 19.60 5.13
CA SER A 141 -13.57 20.14 5.56
C SER A 141 -14.66 19.36 4.85
N ILE A 142 -15.62 18.88 5.63
CA ILE A 142 -16.74 18.08 5.13
C ILE A 142 -18.02 18.87 5.42
N GLY A 143 -18.83 19.07 4.39
CA GLY A 143 -20.18 19.59 4.50
C GLY A 143 -21.16 18.58 3.91
N TYR A 144 -22.31 18.36 4.54
CA TYR A 144 -23.39 17.57 3.95
C TYR A 144 -24.75 18.11 4.35
N LEU A 145 -25.75 17.80 3.54
CA LEU A 145 -27.14 18.17 3.78
C LEU A 145 -27.92 16.92 4.21
N PRO A 146 -28.17 16.72 5.52
CA PRO A 146 -28.89 15.57 6.04
C PRO A 146 -30.32 15.47 5.48
N GLN A 147 -30.87 14.25 5.49
CA GLN A 147 -32.28 13.96 5.15
C GLN A 147 -32.87 13.10 6.26
N GLY A 148 -33.19 13.73 7.40
CA GLY A 148 -33.70 13.04 8.59
C GLY A 148 -32.69 12.15 9.32
N LYS A 149 -31.41 12.14 8.90
CA LYS A 149 -30.31 11.38 9.52
C LYS A 149 -29.07 12.22 9.68
N ILE A 150 -28.51 12.23 10.88
CA ILE A 150 -27.31 12.98 11.23
C ILE A 150 -26.24 12.02 11.73
N LEU A 151 -25.02 12.19 11.22
CA LEU A 151 -23.85 11.45 11.68
C LEU A 151 -23.14 12.24 12.79
N GLY A 152 -22.82 11.56 13.89
CA GLY A 152 -22.04 12.16 14.97
C GLY A 152 -20.72 12.79 14.47
N LEU A 153 -20.44 14.03 14.86
CA LEU A 153 -19.30 14.82 14.34
C LEU A 153 -17.95 14.09 14.48
N SER A 154 -17.76 13.33 15.56
CA SER A 154 -16.55 12.55 15.79
C SER A 154 -16.33 11.41 14.78
N LYS A 155 -17.40 10.92 14.14
CA LYS A 155 -17.32 9.86 13.13
C LYS A 155 -16.82 10.38 11.79
N LEU A 156 -17.12 11.63 11.44
CA LEU A 156 -16.56 12.25 10.23
C LEU A 156 -15.03 12.29 10.30
N ALA A 157 -14.46 12.67 11.43
CA ALA A 157 -13.01 12.64 11.63
C ALA A 157 -12.44 11.21 11.52
N ARG A 158 -13.15 10.20 12.04
CA ARG A 158 -12.74 8.79 11.91
C ARG A 158 -12.82 8.28 10.47
N ILE A 159 -13.83 8.69 9.69
CA ILE A 159 -13.92 8.36 8.26
C ILE A 159 -12.70 8.93 7.53
N VAL A 160 -12.33 10.19 7.79
CA VAL A 160 -11.11 10.79 7.25
C VAL A 160 -9.88 9.97 7.66
N GLU A 161 -9.79 9.51 8.91
CA GLU A 161 -8.68 8.68 9.39
C GLU A 161 -8.56 7.35 8.63
N ILE A 162 -9.66 6.60 8.44
CA ILE A 162 -9.64 5.32 7.71
C ILE A 162 -9.04 5.47 6.32
N PHE A 163 -9.48 6.48 5.57
CA PHE A 163 -9.02 6.66 4.19
C PHE A 163 -7.64 7.32 4.12
N SER A 164 -7.30 8.20 5.07
CA SER A 164 -5.98 8.85 5.10
C SER A 164 -4.87 7.91 5.54
N ARG A 165 -5.15 6.92 6.41
CA ARG A 165 -4.19 5.90 6.86
C ARG A 165 -4.00 4.77 5.84
N ARG A 166 -3.78 5.15 4.58
CA ARG A 166 -3.54 4.27 3.42
C ARG A 166 -2.51 4.92 2.50
N LEU A 167 -1.99 4.16 1.55
CA LEU A 167 -1.28 4.74 0.41
C LEU A 167 -2.33 5.38 -0.51
N GLN A 168 -2.14 6.66 -0.81
CA GLN A 168 -3.18 7.47 -1.43
C GLN A 168 -2.67 8.43 -2.48
N VAL A 169 -3.62 8.80 -3.34
CA VAL A 169 -3.59 9.96 -4.24
C VAL A 169 -4.62 10.96 -3.73
N GLN A 170 -4.28 12.25 -3.80
CA GLN A 170 -5.06 13.32 -3.17
C GLN A 170 -6.51 13.34 -3.66
N GLU A 171 -6.72 13.19 -4.95
CA GLU A 171 -8.01 13.18 -5.62
C GLU A 171 -8.87 11.98 -5.19
N ARG A 172 -8.23 10.81 -5.05
CA ARG A 172 -8.90 9.57 -4.63
C ARG A 172 -9.39 9.66 -3.20
N LEU A 173 -8.56 10.22 -2.31
CA LEU A 173 -8.88 10.36 -0.89
C LEU A 173 -10.13 11.20 -0.66
N THR A 174 -10.22 12.38 -1.29
CA THR A 174 -11.39 13.26 -1.18
C THR A 174 -12.66 12.56 -1.69
N LYS A 175 -12.57 11.85 -2.83
CA LYS A 175 -13.70 11.11 -3.40
C LYS A 175 -14.16 9.97 -2.49
N GLN A 176 -13.23 9.21 -1.92
CA GLN A 176 -13.55 8.10 -1.01
C GLN A 176 -14.26 8.58 0.26
N ILE A 177 -13.80 9.68 0.86
CA ILE A 177 -14.45 10.28 2.02
C ILE A 177 -15.89 10.70 1.67
N ALA A 178 -16.09 11.36 0.52
CA ALA A 178 -17.42 11.78 0.07
C ALA A 178 -18.36 10.58 -0.09
N ILE A 179 -17.90 9.53 -0.80
CA ILE A 179 -18.68 8.31 -1.03
C ILE A 179 -19.04 7.62 0.31
N ALA A 180 -18.09 7.53 1.24
CA ALA A 180 -18.33 6.90 2.54
C ALA A 180 -19.38 7.65 3.37
N VAL A 181 -19.36 8.98 3.36
CA VAL A 181 -20.39 9.81 4.02
C VAL A 181 -21.75 9.61 3.33
N THR A 182 -21.76 9.56 1.99
CA THR A 182 -22.99 9.29 1.24
C THR A 182 -23.57 7.91 1.56
N GLN A 183 -22.74 6.88 1.65
CA GLN A 183 -23.16 5.52 2.00
C GLN A 183 -23.69 5.44 3.43
N ALA A 184 -23.08 6.18 4.36
CA ALA A 184 -23.47 6.16 5.77
C ALA A 184 -24.83 6.82 6.03
N VAL A 185 -25.07 8.00 5.47
CA VAL A 185 -26.21 8.86 5.86
C VAL A 185 -27.26 8.98 4.75
N ARG A 186 -26.89 8.72 3.49
CA ARG A 186 -27.69 9.04 2.29
C ARG A 186 -28.20 10.50 2.32
N PRO A 187 -27.30 11.50 2.43
CA PRO A 187 -27.67 12.90 2.45
C PRO A 187 -28.12 13.37 1.06
N ALA A 188 -28.80 14.52 1.00
CA ALA A 188 -29.15 15.16 -0.27
C ALA A 188 -27.91 15.57 -1.08
N GLY A 189 -26.83 15.92 -0.39
CA GLY A 189 -25.55 16.25 -1.00
C GLY A 189 -24.40 16.20 0.01
N VAL A 190 -23.19 15.98 -0.50
CA VAL A 190 -21.95 16.01 0.29
C VAL A 190 -20.88 16.79 -0.49
N ALA A 191 -20.12 17.60 0.24
CA ALA A 191 -18.96 18.31 -0.26
C ALA A 191 -17.77 18.01 0.64
N VAL A 192 -16.66 17.60 0.04
CA VAL A 192 -15.39 17.38 0.75
C VAL A 192 -14.34 18.26 0.11
N ILE A 193 -13.75 19.14 0.89
CA ILE A 193 -12.71 20.05 0.45
C ILE A 193 -11.45 19.71 1.21
N ARG A 194 -10.37 19.46 0.48
CA ARG A 194 -9.04 19.34 1.07
C ARG A 194 -8.27 20.63 0.82
N ARG A 195 -7.69 21.19 1.88
CA ARG A 195 -6.71 22.27 1.77
C ARG A 195 -5.32 21.75 2.11
N ARG A 196 -4.32 22.23 1.37
CA ARG A 196 -2.93 22.14 1.82
C ARG A 196 -2.76 23.10 2.99
N ARG A 197 -1.97 22.70 3.98
CA ARG A 197 -1.57 23.62 5.05
C ARG A 197 -0.64 24.66 4.41
N GLU A 198 -1.12 25.89 4.30
CA GLU A 198 -0.28 27.07 4.17
C GLU A 198 0.13 27.42 5.60
N ASP A 199 1.43 27.39 5.87
CA ASP A 199 2.01 27.86 7.13
C ASP A 199 2.17 29.39 7.08
#